data_AF-A0A1G8ZZ53-F1
#
_entry.id   AF-A0A1G8ZZ53-F1
#
_cell.length_a   1.000
_cell.length_b   1.000
_cell.length_c   1.000
_cell.angle_alpha   90.00
_cell.angle_beta   90.00
_cell.angle_gamma   90.00
#
_symmetry.space_group_name_H-M   'P 1'
#
loop_
_entity.id
_entity.type
_entity.pdbx_description
1 polymer ?
#
loop_
_entity_poly.entity_id
_entity_poly.type
_entity_poly.pdbx_seq_one_letter_code
_entity_poly.pdbx_strand_id
1 'polypeptide(L)'
;MPNRPVLARLALLLIVLMLLFTPGSAAGTGPSEREFPEMIPDDPIPEYIWNIPLKLVLLDFVFMNAPLLLLPVQFLISVFAWLCLGHRRISRKNALEHDTRRAAYLCIRENPGINHASLSHRLGINIGTLRYHLATLCETGQIVTERDHGQLRYHANGRAAREGEGYPINGTRREILDLITQNPGIARKDVASALGISGASVAWHTGLLIRDGAVWSERDGRMVRYFLRRDVQSRQNRGADATG
;
A
#
# COMPACT_ATOMS: atom_id res chain seq x y z
N MET A 1 -10.53 -1.05 -2.22
CA MET A 1 -9.87 -0.65 -3.49
C MET A 1 -9.41 -1.92 -4.19
N PRO A 2 -9.97 -2.27 -5.36
CA PRO A 2 -9.73 -3.58 -5.96
C PRO A 2 -8.36 -3.62 -6.64
N ASN A 3 -7.81 -4.83 -6.73
CA ASN A 3 -6.44 -5.17 -7.10
C ASN A 3 -6.07 -4.81 -8.55
N ARG A 4 -5.90 -3.52 -8.85
CA ARG A 4 -5.38 -2.99 -10.11
C ARG A 4 -4.08 -3.67 -10.62
N PRO A 5 -3.10 -4.08 -9.79
CA PRO A 5 -1.90 -4.71 -10.32
C PRO A 5 -2.15 -6.15 -10.82
N VAL A 6 -3.15 -6.86 -10.27
CA VAL A 6 -3.45 -8.25 -10.69
C VAL A 6 -4.12 -8.26 -12.05
N LEU A 7 -5.03 -7.32 -12.30
CA LEU A 7 -5.71 -7.17 -13.59
C LEU A 7 -4.73 -6.79 -14.71
N ALA A 8 -3.80 -5.87 -14.42
CA ALA A 8 -2.77 -5.47 -15.37
C ALA A 8 -1.80 -6.63 -15.71
N ARG A 9 -1.50 -7.48 -14.73
CA ARG A 9 -0.66 -8.68 -14.91
C ARG A 9 -1.36 -9.75 -15.75
N LEU A 10 -2.64 -10.00 -15.50
CA LEU A 10 -3.45 -10.92 -16.31
C LEU A 10 -3.59 -10.41 -17.75
N ALA A 11 -3.82 -9.11 -17.94
CA ALA A 11 -3.92 -8.50 -19.26
C ALA A 11 -2.60 -8.63 -20.05
N LEU A 12 -1.45 -8.37 -19.41
CA LEU A 12 -0.14 -8.51 -20.06
C LEU A 12 0.14 -9.96 -20.47
N LEU A 13 -0.20 -10.93 -19.60
CA LEU A 13 -0.01 -12.36 -19.87
C LEU A 13 -0.92 -12.83 -21.02
N LEU A 14 -2.15 -12.31 -21.08
CA LEU A 14 -3.11 -12.61 -22.14
C LEU A 14 -2.70 -11.98 -23.48
N ILE A 15 -2.11 -10.77 -23.48
CA ILE A 15 -1.54 -10.13 -24.68
C ILE A 15 -0.35 -10.93 -25.21
N VAL A 16 0.55 -11.39 -24.34
CA VAL A 16 1.68 -12.25 -24.72
C VAL A 16 1.19 -13.59 -25.27
N LEU A 17 0.14 -14.17 -24.67
CA LEU A 17 -0.49 -15.40 -25.15
C LEU A 17 -1.16 -15.22 -26.52
N MET A 18 -1.82 -14.09 -26.77
CA MET A 18 -2.43 -13.79 -28.08
C MET A 18 -1.37 -13.58 -29.17
N LEU A 19 -0.21 -13.01 -28.83
CA LEU A 19 0.92 -12.85 -29.75
C LEU A 19 1.63 -14.17 -30.09
N LEU A 20 1.41 -15.24 -29.32
CA LEU A 20 1.93 -16.59 -29.57
C LEU A 20 1.09 -17.37 -30.60
N PHE A 21 -0.15 -16.95 -30.88
CA PHE A 21 -1.03 -17.56 -31.88
C PHE A 21 -1.18 -16.62 -33.09
N THR A 22 -0.12 -16.40 -33.86
CA THR A 22 -0.31 -15.99 -35.26
C THR A 22 -0.72 -17.22 -36.05
N PRO A 23 -1.99 -17.37 -36.48
CA PRO A 23 -2.34 -18.44 -37.40
C PRO A 23 -1.54 -18.20 -38.68
N GLY A 24 -0.66 -19.15 -39.02
CA GLY A 24 -0.08 -19.24 -40.35
C GLY A 24 -1.22 -19.42 -41.34
N SER A 25 -1.75 -18.31 -41.85
CA SER A 25 -2.82 -18.31 -42.83
C SER A 25 -2.20 -18.70 -44.17
N ALA A 26 -2.16 -20.00 -44.43
CA ALA A 26 -1.96 -20.51 -45.78
C ALA A 26 -3.23 -20.17 -46.57
N ALA A 27 -3.23 -19.00 -47.22
CA ALA A 27 -4.30 -18.61 -48.14
C ALA A 27 -4.25 -19.52 -49.36
N GLY A 28 -4.99 -20.63 -49.32
CA GLY A 28 -5.31 -21.42 -50.50
C GLY A 28 -6.19 -20.59 -51.43
N THR A 29 -5.61 -20.08 -52.51
CA THR A 29 -6.34 -19.43 -53.59
C THR A 29 -7.14 -20.49 -54.35
N GLY A 30 -8.44 -20.59 -54.12
CA GLY A 30 -9.36 -21.30 -55.02
C GLY A 30 -9.53 -20.50 -56.31
N PRO A 31 -9.48 -21.11 -57.51
CA PRO A 31 -9.58 -20.35 -58.75
C PRO A 31 -11.03 -19.95 -59.02
N SER A 32 -11.25 -18.64 -59.16
CA SER A 32 -12.49 -18.06 -59.64
C SER A 32 -12.68 -18.32 -61.12
N GLU A 33 -13.85 -18.84 -61.44
CA GLU A 33 -14.39 -19.16 -62.75
C GLU A 33 -14.64 -17.89 -63.58
N ARG A 34 -13.77 -17.60 -64.56
CA ARG A 34 -14.12 -17.29 -65.97
C ARG A 34 -12.94 -16.77 -66.81
N GLU A 35 -12.72 -17.50 -67.93
CA GLU A 35 -12.62 -16.95 -69.29
C GLU A 35 -11.24 -16.50 -69.83
N PHE A 36 -10.39 -17.48 -70.21
CA PHE A 36 -9.38 -17.39 -71.28
C PHE A 36 -9.03 -18.80 -71.82
N PRO A 37 -8.62 -18.93 -73.11
CA PRO A 37 -8.64 -20.20 -73.83
C PRO A 37 -7.51 -21.13 -73.35
N GLU A 38 -7.94 -22.34 -72.98
CA GLU A 38 -7.22 -23.61 -72.91
C GLU A 38 -5.75 -23.58 -73.37
N MET A 39 -4.86 -23.19 -72.47
CA MET A 39 -3.48 -23.63 -72.47
C MET A 39 -3.30 -24.38 -71.16
N ILE A 40 -3.54 -25.69 -71.18
CA ILE A 40 -3.20 -26.59 -70.08
C ILE A 40 -1.67 -26.47 -69.90
N PRO A 41 -1.16 -25.82 -68.84
CA PRO A 41 0.25 -25.93 -68.55
C PRO A 41 0.47 -27.39 -68.15
N ASP A 42 1.53 -27.99 -68.68
CA ASP A 42 1.98 -29.34 -68.34
C ASP A 42 1.72 -29.66 -66.86
N ASP A 43 1.21 -30.87 -66.61
CA ASP A 43 0.88 -31.41 -65.27
C ASP A 43 1.74 -30.75 -64.19
N PRO A 44 1.17 -30.18 -63.11
CA PRO A 44 1.97 -29.61 -62.04
C PRO A 44 2.88 -30.72 -61.53
N ILE A 45 4.15 -30.70 -61.94
CA ILE A 45 5.14 -31.70 -61.55
C ILE A 45 5.11 -31.64 -60.02
N PRO A 46 4.72 -32.71 -59.32
CA PRO A 46 4.73 -32.70 -57.87
C PRO A 46 6.16 -32.37 -57.46
N GLU A 47 6.39 -31.18 -56.91
CA GLU A 47 7.69 -30.87 -56.33
C GLU A 47 7.81 -31.76 -55.09
N TYR A 48 8.42 -32.93 -55.30
CA TYR A 48 8.72 -33.86 -54.22
C TYR A 48 9.59 -33.12 -53.22
N ILE A 49 9.31 -33.28 -51.92
CA ILE A 49 10.02 -32.66 -50.80
C ILE A 49 11.56 -32.81 -50.92
N TRP A 50 12.00 -33.87 -51.60
CA TRP A 50 13.39 -34.20 -51.92
C TRP A 50 14.09 -33.27 -52.93
N ASN A 51 13.35 -32.47 -53.70
CA ASN A 51 13.89 -31.52 -54.68
C ASN A 51 14.01 -30.09 -54.14
N ILE A 52 13.60 -29.86 -52.89
CA ILE A 52 13.69 -28.56 -52.24
C ILE A 52 15.15 -28.28 -51.88
N PRO A 53 15.72 -27.11 -52.24
CA PRO A 53 17.08 -26.75 -51.87
C PRO A 53 17.26 -26.86 -50.35
N LEU A 54 18.27 -27.60 -49.91
CA LEU A 54 18.50 -27.91 -48.50
C LEU A 54 18.58 -26.66 -47.60
N LYS A 55 18.99 -25.51 -48.17
CA LYS A 55 18.99 -24.21 -47.49
C LYS A 55 17.60 -23.76 -47.01
N LEU A 56 16.53 -24.06 -47.77
CA LEU A 56 15.16 -23.67 -47.45
C LEU A 56 14.58 -24.53 -46.32
N VAL A 57 14.87 -25.84 -46.35
CA VAL A 57 14.48 -26.76 -45.26
C VAL A 57 15.18 -26.37 -43.95
N LEU A 58 16.46 -26.03 -44.02
CA LEU A 58 17.23 -25.61 -42.85
C LEU A 58 16.76 -24.25 -42.33
N LEU A 59 16.40 -23.32 -43.22
CA LEU A 59 15.83 -22.02 -42.86
C LEU A 59 14.49 -22.19 -42.13
N ASP A 60 13.57 -23.01 -42.67
CA ASP A 60 12.27 -23.28 -42.06
C ASP A 60 12.43 -23.93 -40.68
N PHE A 61 13.33 -24.91 -40.56
CA PHE A 61 13.65 -25.54 -39.28
C PHE A 61 14.19 -24.54 -38.25
N VAL A 62 15.07 -23.63 -38.66
CA VAL A 62 15.57 -22.56 -37.77
C VAL A 62 14.44 -21.62 -37.34
N PHE A 63 13.56 -21.22 -38.27
CA PHE A 63 12.41 -20.36 -37.95
C PHE A 63 11.39 -21.04 -37.04
N MET A 64 11.18 -22.34 -37.17
CA MET A 64 10.27 -23.11 -36.31
C MET A 64 10.83 -23.33 -34.90
N ASN A 65 12.15 -23.47 -34.76
CA ASN A 65 12.79 -23.74 -33.46
C ASN A 65 13.27 -22.48 -32.72
N ALA A 66 13.50 -21.37 -33.42
CA ALA A 66 13.93 -20.10 -32.81
C ALA A 66 12.99 -19.57 -31.71
N PRO A 67 11.65 -19.63 -31.84
CA PRO A 67 10.73 -19.20 -30.79
C PRO A 67 10.82 -20.08 -29.53
N LEU A 68 11.07 -21.38 -29.70
CA LEU A 68 11.18 -22.33 -28.59
C LEU A 68 12.39 -22.02 -27.70
N LEU A 69 13.46 -21.48 -28.30
CA LEU A 69 14.69 -21.10 -27.61
C LEU A 69 14.55 -19.81 -26.77
N LEU A 70 13.55 -18.98 -27.07
CA LEU A 70 13.26 -17.73 -26.35
C LEU A 70 12.38 -17.93 -25.11
N LEU A 71 11.64 -19.06 -25.03
CA LEU A 71 10.79 -19.39 -23.89
C LEU A 71 11.51 -19.40 -22.52
N PRO A 72 12.69 -20.04 -22.34
CA PRO A 72 13.37 -20.02 -21.05
C PRO A 72 13.84 -18.62 -20.66
N VAL A 73 14.23 -17.79 -21.64
CA VAL A 73 14.66 -16.41 -21.41
C VAL A 73 13.47 -15.55 -20.97
N GLN A 74 12.32 -15.67 -21.64
CA GLN A 74 11.08 -14.99 -21.27
C GLN A 74 10.62 -15.39 -19.85
N PHE A 75 10.70 -16.68 -19.51
CA PHE A 75 10.37 -17.19 -18.19
C PHE A 75 11.30 -16.62 -17.12
N LEU A 76 12.60 -16.60 -17.39
CA LEU A 76 13.61 -16.03 -16.49
C LEU A 76 13.37 -14.54 -16.25
N ILE A 77 13.11 -13.77 -17.30
CA ILE A 77 12.78 -12.33 -17.22
C ILE A 77 11.50 -12.12 -16.40
N SER A 78 10.48 -12.96 -16.57
CA SER A 78 9.21 -12.86 -15.84
C SER A 78 9.38 -13.17 -14.36
N VAL A 79 10.14 -14.22 -14.02
CA VAL A 79 10.48 -14.57 -12.63
C VAL A 79 11.32 -13.47 -11.98
N PHE A 80 12.30 -12.93 -12.71
CA PHE A 80 13.15 -11.84 -12.23
C PHE A 80 12.36 -10.55 -12.01
N ALA A 81 11.49 -10.17 -12.93
CA ALA A 81 10.58 -9.04 -12.77
C ALA A 81 9.63 -9.24 -11.59
N TRP A 82 9.12 -10.46 -11.36
CA TRP A 82 8.31 -10.80 -10.20
C TRP A 82 9.08 -10.64 -8.88
N LEU A 83 10.34 -11.08 -8.84
CA LEU A 83 11.23 -10.94 -7.68
C LEU A 83 11.59 -9.47 -7.41
N CYS A 84 11.92 -8.69 -8.43
CA CYS A 84 12.36 -7.30 -8.30
C CYS A 84 11.20 -6.33 -8.00
N LEU A 85 10.05 -6.50 -8.65
CA LEU A 85 8.88 -5.61 -8.49
C LEU A 85 7.92 -6.07 -7.37
N GLY A 86 8.14 -7.26 -6.80
CA GLY A 86 7.24 -7.90 -5.83
C GLY A 86 7.37 -7.42 -4.39
N HIS A 87 8.32 -6.54 -4.06
CA HIS A 87 8.53 -6.14 -2.67
C HIS A 87 8.74 -4.63 -2.53
N ARG A 88 7.64 -3.90 -2.29
CA ARG A 88 7.72 -2.58 -1.64
C ARG A 88 8.14 -2.81 -0.19
N ARG A 89 9.42 -3.08 0.03
CA ARG A 89 9.97 -3.37 1.36
C ARG A 89 10.00 -2.08 2.16
N ILE A 90 9.25 -2.05 3.25
CA ILE A 90 9.28 -0.93 4.18
C ILE A 90 10.61 -1.04 4.95
N SER A 91 11.52 -0.10 4.70
CA SER A 91 12.80 -0.04 5.40
C SER A 91 12.64 0.52 6.81
N ARG A 92 13.61 0.24 7.70
CA ARG A 92 13.65 0.76 9.09
C ARG A 92 13.50 2.28 9.15
N LYS A 93 14.09 3.00 8.19
CA LYS A 93 14.03 4.47 8.08
C LYS A 93 12.61 4.99 7.80
N ASN A 94 11.83 4.25 7.01
CA ASN A 94 10.50 4.66 6.57
C ASN A 94 9.36 4.08 7.43
N ALA A 95 9.70 3.27 8.43
CA ALA A 95 8.74 2.60 9.30
C ALA A 95 7.81 3.60 10.01
N LEU A 96 8.34 4.76 10.41
CA LEU A 96 7.61 5.80 11.16
C LEU A 96 7.05 6.93 10.29
N GLU A 97 7.24 6.89 8.96
CA GLU A 97 6.66 7.90 8.04
C GLU A 97 5.13 7.88 8.08
N HIS A 98 4.54 6.71 8.32
CA HIS A 98 3.09 6.57 8.39
C HIS A 98 2.58 7.01 9.77
N ASP A 99 1.76 8.05 9.81
CA ASP A 99 1.21 8.64 11.03
C ASP A 99 0.60 7.63 11.99
N THR A 100 -0.24 6.72 11.51
CA THR A 100 -0.85 5.67 12.36
C THR A 100 0.19 4.72 12.97
N ARG A 101 1.24 4.33 12.23
CA ARG A 101 2.36 3.54 12.79
C ARG A 101 3.14 4.36 13.79
N ARG A 102 3.34 5.65 13.51
CA ARG A 102 4.01 6.58 14.43
C ARG A 102 3.24 6.74 15.74
N ALA A 103 1.93 6.97 15.69
CA ALA A 103 1.08 7.05 16.87
C ALA A 103 1.12 5.76 17.70
N ALA A 104 1.09 4.59 17.03
CA ALA A 104 1.24 3.30 17.69
C ALA A 104 2.60 3.15 18.39
N TYR A 105 3.70 3.47 17.68
CA TYR A 105 5.05 3.43 18.23
C TYR A 105 5.21 4.37 19.45
N LEU A 106 4.74 5.61 19.33
CA LEU A 106 4.81 6.59 20.43
C LEU A 106 4.02 6.13 21.66
N CYS A 107 2.82 5.56 21.45
CA CYS A 107 2.00 5.05 22.54
C CYS A 107 2.66 3.86 23.25
N ILE A 108 3.29 2.94 22.51
CA ILE A 108 4.07 1.82 23.06
C ILE A 108 5.30 2.32 23.83
N ARG A 109 5.97 3.37 23.32
CA ARG A 109 7.15 3.94 23.96
C ARG A 109 6.83 4.58 25.31
N GLU A 110 5.70 5.26 25.44
CA GLU A 110 5.25 5.83 26.72
C GLU A 110 4.61 4.80 27.65
N ASN A 111 4.09 3.70 27.13
CA ASN A 111 3.42 2.65 27.89
C ASN A 111 4.04 1.28 27.57
N PRO A 112 5.27 1.01 28.04
CA PRO A 112 5.92 -0.28 27.77
C PRO A 112 5.09 -1.43 28.36
N GLY A 113 4.95 -2.51 27.60
CA GLY A 113 4.17 -3.68 28.01
C GLY A 113 2.66 -3.58 27.72
N ILE A 114 2.23 -2.56 26.96
CA ILE A 114 0.83 -2.40 26.56
C ILE A 114 0.38 -3.57 25.66
N ASN A 115 -0.88 -3.99 25.79
CA ASN A 115 -1.49 -5.00 24.94
C ASN A 115 -2.16 -4.36 23.70
N HIS A 116 -2.42 -5.17 22.67
CA HIS A 116 -3.01 -4.68 21.42
C HIS A 116 -4.43 -4.10 21.58
N ALA A 117 -5.22 -4.64 22.51
CA ALA A 117 -6.59 -4.17 22.78
C ALA A 117 -6.61 -2.77 23.40
N SER A 118 -5.78 -2.53 24.41
CA SER A 118 -5.61 -1.22 25.05
C SER A 118 -5.03 -0.20 24.08
N LEU A 119 -4.10 -0.63 23.23
CA LEU A 119 -3.53 0.22 22.19
C LEU A 119 -4.58 0.63 21.15
N SER A 120 -5.43 -0.31 20.72
CA SER A 120 -6.57 -0.05 19.83
C SER A 120 -7.55 0.95 20.44
N HIS A 121 -7.92 0.76 21.70
CA HIS A 121 -8.82 1.65 22.42
C HIS A 121 -8.26 3.06 22.57
N ARG A 122 -7.00 3.20 23.00
CA ARG A 122 -6.34 4.51 23.19
C ARG A 122 -6.22 5.31 21.90
N LEU A 123 -5.90 4.65 20.79
CA LEU A 123 -5.71 5.32 19.50
C LEU A 123 -7.03 5.46 18.71
N GLY A 124 -8.07 4.71 19.10
CA GLY A 124 -9.32 4.59 18.36
C GLY A 124 -9.13 3.98 16.97
N ILE A 125 -8.17 3.07 16.81
CA ILE A 125 -7.88 2.38 15.54
C ILE A 125 -8.49 0.98 15.58
N ASN A 126 -9.05 0.53 14.45
CA ASN A 126 -9.51 -0.85 14.31
C ASN A 126 -8.39 -1.86 14.60
N ILE A 127 -8.70 -2.89 15.39
CA ILE A 127 -7.73 -3.93 15.80
C ILE A 127 -7.01 -4.62 14.64
N GLY A 128 -7.69 -4.87 13.52
CA GLY A 128 -7.13 -5.48 12.32
C GLY A 128 -6.14 -4.56 11.62
N THR A 129 -6.48 -3.27 11.49
CA THR A 129 -5.58 -2.24 10.95
C THR A 129 -4.35 -2.06 11.85
N LEU A 130 -4.57 -2.04 13.17
CA LEU A 130 -3.50 -1.93 14.14
C LEU A 130 -2.55 -3.14 14.08
N ARG A 131 -3.08 -4.35 13.92
CA ARG A 131 -2.26 -5.57 13.76
C ARG A 131 -1.30 -5.48 12.57
N TYR A 132 -1.76 -4.98 11.43
CA TYR A 132 -0.89 -4.74 10.27
C TYR A 132 0.24 -3.76 10.61
N HIS A 133 -0.10 -2.63 11.23
CA HIS A 133 0.88 -1.62 11.63
C HIS A 133 1.90 -2.13 12.66
N LEU A 134 1.46 -2.92 13.63
CA LEU A 134 2.33 -3.55 14.64
C LEU A 134 3.26 -4.58 14.02
N ALA A 135 2.76 -5.42 13.11
CA ALA A 135 3.59 -6.38 12.39
C ALA A 135 4.72 -5.67 11.63
N THR A 136 4.40 -4.59 10.90
CA THR A 136 5.42 -3.78 10.22
C THR A 136 6.43 -3.16 11.20
N LEU A 137 5.98 -2.67 12.36
CA LEU A 137 6.87 -2.11 13.38
C LEU A 137 7.80 -3.17 14.00
N CYS A 138 7.32 -4.41 14.15
CA CYS A 138 8.15 -5.54 14.58
C CYS A 138 9.17 -5.93 13.50
N GLU A 139 8.74 -6.08 12.25
CA GLU A 139 9.60 -6.44 11.10
C GLU A 139 10.72 -5.41 10.87
N THR A 140 10.41 -4.14 11.06
CA THR A 140 11.39 -3.03 10.94
C THR A 140 12.24 -2.84 12.20
N GLY A 141 11.99 -3.63 13.25
CA GLY A 141 12.73 -3.64 14.50
C GLY A 141 12.53 -2.38 15.36
N GLN A 142 11.43 -1.65 15.16
CA GLN A 142 11.05 -0.46 15.94
C GLN A 142 10.46 -0.85 17.31
N ILE A 143 9.73 -1.97 17.36
CA ILE A 143 9.15 -2.52 18.58
C ILE A 143 9.54 -3.99 18.73
N VAL A 144 9.53 -4.48 19.97
CA VAL A 144 9.74 -5.87 20.35
C VAL A 144 8.46 -6.39 20.99
N THR A 145 8.09 -7.61 20.65
CA THR A 145 6.98 -8.33 21.28
C THR A 145 7.50 -9.31 22.30
N GLU A 146 6.93 -9.28 23.49
CA GLU A 146 7.19 -10.24 24.55
C GLU A 146 5.89 -10.97 24.90
N ARG A 147 5.99 -12.25 25.21
CA ARG A 147 4.85 -13.01 25.73
C ARG A 147 5.00 -13.14 27.22
N ASP A 148 4.04 -12.58 27.94
CA ASP A 148 3.99 -12.62 29.39
C ASP A 148 2.64 -13.23 29.80
N HIS A 149 2.67 -14.34 30.53
CA HIS A 149 1.47 -15.07 31.00
C HIS A 149 0.43 -15.34 29.89
N GLY A 150 0.89 -15.68 28.68
CA GLY A 150 0.01 -15.96 27.53
C GLY A 150 -0.53 -14.72 26.80
N GLN A 151 -0.23 -13.51 27.27
CA GLN A 151 -0.60 -12.26 26.60
C GLN A 151 0.58 -11.64 25.85
N LEU A 152 0.31 -11.11 24.66
CA LEU A 152 1.30 -10.42 23.85
C LEU A 152 1.43 -8.97 24.30
N ARG A 153 2.63 -8.60 24.76
CA ARG A 153 3.02 -7.28 25.22
C ARG A 153 3.99 -6.63 24.24
N TYR A 154 3.84 -5.32 24.02
CA TYR A 154 4.70 -4.56 23.11
C TYR A 154 5.61 -3.61 23.87
N HIS A 155 6.87 -3.57 23.45
CA HIS A 155 7.92 -2.73 24.02
C HIS A 155 8.62 -1.97 22.91
N ALA A 156 8.97 -0.71 23.13
CA ALA A 156 9.75 0.05 22.15
C ALA A 156 11.21 -0.45 22.16
N ASN A 157 11.79 -0.67 20.97
CA ASN A 157 13.18 -1.10 20.87
C ASN A 157 14.12 0.08 21.17
N GLY A 158 14.86 -0.01 22.27
CA GLY A 158 15.81 1.04 22.70
C GLY A 158 16.91 1.36 21.68
N ARG A 159 17.28 0.41 20.80
CA ARG A 159 18.25 0.65 19.72
C ARG A 159 17.64 1.46 18.57
N ALA A 160 16.38 1.19 18.22
CA ALA A 160 15.68 1.92 17.16
C ALA A 160 15.39 3.38 17.54
N ALA A 161 15.20 3.65 18.84
CA ALA A 161 15.04 5.00 19.37
C ALA A 161 16.31 5.87 19.24
N ARG A 162 17.50 5.28 19.04
CA ARG A 162 18.77 6.02 18.88
C ARG A 162 19.09 6.37 17.42
N GLU A 163 18.64 5.55 16.48
CA GLU A 163 18.87 5.75 15.03
C GLU A 163 17.73 6.48 14.32
N GLY A 164 16.51 6.40 14.84
CA GLY A 164 15.36 7.14 14.34
C GLY A 164 15.40 8.56 14.88
N GLU A 165 15.91 9.48 14.07
CA GLU A 165 15.92 10.93 14.30
C GLU A 165 14.67 11.40 15.07
N GLY A 166 14.92 12.11 16.16
CA GLY A 166 13.92 12.57 17.11
C GLY A 166 12.83 13.37 16.41
N TYR A 167 11.67 12.75 16.19
CA TYR A 167 10.48 13.46 15.81
C TYR A 167 10.14 14.48 16.91
N PRO A 168 10.04 15.78 16.62
CA PRO A 168 9.72 16.79 17.61
C PRO A 168 8.25 16.64 17.99
N ILE A 169 7.97 15.77 18.97
CA ILE A 169 6.65 15.58 19.59
C ILE A 169 6.07 16.94 20.04
N ASN A 170 6.96 17.86 20.40
CA ASN A 170 6.59 19.21 20.82
C ASN A 170 6.08 20.09 19.66
N GLY A 171 6.59 19.92 18.43
CA GLY A 171 6.19 20.72 17.28
C GLY A 171 4.73 20.51 16.91
N THR A 172 4.36 19.26 16.57
CA THR A 172 2.96 18.92 16.24
C THR A 172 2.01 19.16 17.40
N ARG A 173 2.44 18.94 18.65
CA ARG A 173 1.59 19.23 19.82
C ARG A 173 1.32 20.72 19.98
N ARG A 174 2.31 21.56 19.69
CA ARG A 174 2.16 23.02 19.70
C ARG A 174 1.20 23.49 18.61
N GLU A 175 1.34 22.95 17.40
CA GLU A 175 0.41 23.24 16.29
C GLU A 175 -1.04 22.84 16.64
N ILE A 176 -1.24 21.68 17.27
CA ILE A 176 -2.57 21.25 17.75
C ILE A 176 -3.11 22.24 18.79
N LEU A 177 -2.27 22.68 19.73
CA LEU A 177 -2.66 23.64 20.76
C LEU A 177 -3.02 25.00 20.16
N ASP A 178 -2.23 25.48 19.20
CA ASP A 178 -2.46 26.74 18.48
C ASP A 178 -3.78 26.67 17.70
N LEU A 179 -4.07 25.55 17.03
CA LEU A 179 -5.34 25.32 16.34
C LEU A 179 -6.55 25.33 17.27
N ILE A 180 -6.45 24.67 18.44
CA ILE A 180 -7.53 24.66 19.44
C ILE A 180 -7.75 26.06 20.02
N THR A 181 -6.67 26.84 20.18
CA THR A 181 -6.74 28.22 20.68
C THR A 181 -7.42 29.14 19.68
N GLN A 182 -7.14 28.98 18.38
CA GLN A 182 -7.78 29.77 17.32
C GLN A 182 -9.24 29.36 17.08
N ASN A 183 -9.56 28.08 17.24
CA ASN A 183 -10.88 27.51 16.97
C ASN A 183 -11.39 26.67 18.16
N PRO A 184 -11.89 27.30 19.23
CA PRO A 184 -12.46 26.58 20.36
C PRO A 184 -13.63 25.69 19.94
N GLY A 185 -13.59 24.41 20.28
CA GLY A 185 -14.60 23.42 19.89
C GLY A 185 -14.33 22.72 18.56
N ILE A 186 -13.13 22.88 17.99
CA ILE A 186 -12.70 22.14 16.79
C ILE A 186 -12.82 20.63 16.99
N ALA A 187 -13.36 19.92 16.00
CA ALA A 187 -13.55 18.48 16.09
C ALA A 187 -12.26 17.73 15.71
N ARG A 188 -12.09 16.51 16.22
CA ARG A 188 -10.95 15.63 15.88
C ARG A 188 -10.70 15.48 14.38
N LYS A 189 -11.76 15.39 13.57
CA LYS A 189 -11.65 15.25 12.11
C LYS A 189 -11.09 16.50 11.46
N ASP A 190 -11.42 17.68 11.99
CA ASP A 190 -11.00 18.95 11.45
C ASP A 190 -9.55 19.23 11.82
N VAL A 191 -9.13 18.90 13.05
CA VAL A 191 -7.71 18.92 13.45
C VAL A 191 -6.87 17.99 12.58
N ALA A 192 -7.36 16.78 12.30
CA ALA A 192 -6.69 15.83 11.42
C ALA A 192 -6.53 16.38 10.00
N SER A 193 -7.58 17.01 9.47
CA SER A 193 -7.59 17.59 8.13
C SER A 193 -6.68 18.82 8.04
N ALA A 194 -6.69 19.70 9.05
CA ALA A 194 -5.91 20.92 9.09
C ALA A 194 -4.39 20.67 9.17
N LEU A 195 -3.97 19.65 9.92
CA LEU A 195 -2.55 19.30 10.08
C LEU A 195 -2.08 18.22 9.10
N GLY A 196 -2.98 17.67 8.28
CA GLY A 196 -2.66 16.58 7.36
C GLY A 196 -2.21 15.29 8.06
N ILE A 197 -2.57 15.09 9.33
CA ILE A 197 -2.18 13.91 10.12
C ILE A 197 -3.33 12.95 10.33
N SER A 198 -3.03 11.66 10.51
CA SER A 198 -4.09 10.68 10.77
C SER A 198 -4.84 10.97 12.08
N GLY A 199 -6.14 10.62 12.10
CA GLY A 199 -6.97 10.79 13.30
C GLY A 199 -6.40 10.08 14.53
N ALA A 200 -5.65 8.99 14.36
CA ALA A 200 -4.99 8.28 15.46
C ALA A 200 -3.87 9.13 16.10
N SER A 201 -3.08 9.82 15.30
CA SER A 201 -2.07 10.77 15.78
C SER A 201 -2.70 11.93 16.53
N VAL A 202 -3.81 12.48 16.02
CA VAL A 202 -4.57 13.54 16.73
C VAL A 202 -5.05 13.05 18.09
N ALA A 203 -5.67 11.87 18.16
CA ALA A 203 -6.15 11.33 19.44
C ALA A 203 -5.03 11.11 20.45
N TRP A 204 -3.88 10.64 19.98
CA TRP A 204 -2.71 10.48 20.83
C TRP A 204 -2.23 11.82 21.39
N HIS A 205 -1.96 12.79 20.52
CA HIS A 205 -1.45 14.10 20.94
C HIS A 205 -2.45 14.88 21.81
N THR A 206 -3.73 14.85 21.46
CA THR A 206 -4.80 15.48 22.27
C THR A 206 -5.00 14.77 23.60
N GLY A 207 -4.92 13.44 23.64
CA GLY A 207 -4.95 12.67 24.89
C GLY A 207 -3.81 13.06 25.83
N LEU A 208 -2.63 13.32 25.27
CA LEU A 208 -1.49 13.82 26.04
C LEU A 208 -1.71 15.23 26.58
N LEU A 209 -2.22 16.15 25.75
CA LEU A 209 -2.59 17.50 26.15
C LEU A 209 -3.68 17.54 27.23
N ILE A 210 -4.60 16.57 27.20
CA ILE A 210 -5.63 16.40 28.24
C ILE A 210 -5.00 15.92 29.54
N ARG A 211 -4.08 14.94 29.47
CA ARG A 211 -3.33 14.46 30.65
C ARG A 211 -2.49 15.58 31.28
N ASP A 212 -1.86 16.40 30.45
CA ASP A 212 -1.06 17.55 30.88
C ASP A 212 -1.94 18.75 31.32
N GLY A 213 -3.27 18.63 31.23
CA GLY A 213 -4.24 19.62 31.70
C GLY A 213 -4.43 20.85 30.80
N ALA A 214 -3.75 20.93 29.65
CA ALA A 214 -3.80 22.07 28.74
C ALA A 214 -5.13 22.18 27.98
N VAL A 215 -5.70 21.03 27.60
CA VAL A 215 -6.92 20.93 26.77
C VAL A 215 -7.95 20.08 27.49
N TRP A 216 -9.22 20.37 27.26
CA TRP A 216 -10.35 19.53 27.67
C TRP A 216 -11.14 19.07 26.44
N SER A 217 -11.73 17.89 26.50
CA SER A 217 -12.54 17.35 25.41
C SER A 217 -13.97 17.13 25.85
N GLU A 218 -14.91 17.55 25.02
CA GLU A 218 -16.33 17.30 25.19
C GLU A 218 -16.83 16.37 24.09
N ARG A 219 -17.72 15.45 24.46
CA ARG A 219 -18.34 14.56 23.50
C ARG A 219 -19.70 15.13 23.10
N ASP A 220 -19.78 15.59 21.85
CA ASP A 220 -21.01 16.07 21.23
C ASP A 220 -21.51 14.98 20.27
N GLY A 221 -22.36 14.10 20.80
CA GLY A 221 -22.87 12.92 20.09
C GLY A 221 -21.75 11.98 19.59
N ARG A 222 -21.56 11.92 18.27
CA ARG A 222 -20.52 11.10 17.62
C ARG A 222 -19.19 11.83 17.44
N MET A 223 -19.14 13.13 17.71
CA MET A 223 -17.94 13.94 17.54
C MET A 223 -17.31 14.27 18.90
N VAL A 224 -15.98 14.38 18.90
CA VAL A 224 -15.22 14.86 20.05
C VAL A 224 -14.70 16.24 19.69
N ARG A 225 -15.09 17.24 20.48
CA ARG A 225 -14.69 18.63 20.34
C ARG A 225 -13.67 18.98 21.41
N TYR A 226 -12.68 19.79 21.06
CA TYR A 226 -11.60 20.17 21.97
C TYR A 226 -11.68 21.65 22.33
N PHE A 227 -11.44 21.96 23.61
CA PHE A 227 -11.47 23.30 24.17
C PHE A 227 -10.21 23.55 25.00
N LEU A 228 -9.76 24.80 25.07
CA LEU A 228 -8.70 25.18 25.99
C LEU A 228 -9.27 25.18 27.42
N ARG A 229 -8.49 24.72 28.41
CA ARG A 229 -8.96 24.73 29.81
C ARG A 229 -9.38 26.12 30.30
N ARG A 230 -8.72 27.19 29.82
CA ARG A 230 -9.04 28.57 30.20
C ARG A 230 -10.43 29.01 29.73
N ASP A 231 -10.90 28.50 28.60
CA ASP A 231 -12.20 28.89 28.01
C ASP A 231 -13.39 28.22 28.72
N VAL A 232 -13.15 27.10 29.39
CA VAL A 232 -14.18 26.42 30.20
C VAL A 232 -14.48 27.24 31.46
N GLN A 233 -13.44 27.80 32.10
CA GLN A 233 -13.59 28.62 33.30
C GLN A 233 -14.40 29.90 33.01
N SER A 234 -14.20 30.51 31.85
CA SER A 234 -14.94 31.73 31.44
C SER A 234 -16.41 31.44 31.11
N ARG A 235 -16.73 30.25 30.58
CA ARG A 235 -18.13 29.81 30.37
C ARG A 235 -18.85 29.47 31.67
N GLN A 236 -18.20 28.81 32.62
CA GLN A 236 -18.79 28.52 33.93
C GLN A 236 -19.08 29.80 34.72
N ASN A 237 -18.17 30.77 34.72
CA ASN A 237 -18.41 32.05 35.39
C ASN A 237 -19.55 32.84 34.73
N ARG A 238 -19.64 32.86 33.40
CA ARG A 238 -20.71 33.58 32.69
C ARG A 238 -22.11 32.97 32.89
N GLY A 239 -22.19 31.67 33.16
CA GLY A 239 -23.45 30.99 33.50
C GLY A 239 -23.92 31.23 34.93
N ALA A 240 -22.99 31.43 35.88
CA ALA A 240 -23.31 31.74 37.26
C ALA A 240 -23.87 33.18 37.42
N ASP A 241 -23.34 34.14 36.67
CA ASP A 241 -23.77 35.54 36.68
C ASP A 241 -25.16 35.77 36.05
N ALA A 242 -25.68 34.82 35.28
CA ALA A 242 -27.01 34.91 34.65
C ALA A 242 -28.16 34.37 35.53
N THR A 243 -27.84 33.82 36.70
CA THR A 243 -28.80 33.24 37.67
C THR A 243 -28.81 33.95 39.03
N GLY A 244 -28.09 35.07 39.15
CA GLY A 244 -28.05 35.92 40.35
C GLY A 244 -28.97 37.12 40.25
#